data_AF-A0A354TP17-F1
#
_entry.id   AF-A0A354TP17-F1
#
_cell.length_a   1.000
_cell.length_b   1.000
_cell.length_c   1.000
_cell.angle_alpha   90.00
_cell.angle_beta   90.00
_cell.angle_gamma   90.00
#
_symmetry.space_group_name_H-M   'P 1'
#
loop_
_entity.id
_entity.type
_entity.pdbx_description
1 polymer ?
#
loop_
_entity_poly.entity_id
_entity_poly.type
_entity_poly.pdbx_seq_one_letter_code
_entity_poly.pdbx_strand_id
1 'polypeptide(L)'
;MLATIAMVGLAPPTLAQQLPELTAATATGANTSAKFFGGVSADNGASFGNSFDFDTPLDITGSIQVEESHVNTVGNLYIVAQLGEQLLFRDATGNYLEWDMNLATLQAASPDKTLASNEPLTVVDDLPLGPAGAAGLTLSVFLAYDTIAAPGELFYSGAPIAVSIGTAPPAEPASLTIYTQSISAQIVQLRCVVCHVSGGVAGGTPLLYVRSPAADFLTTNYNTIVNYIKNVPNGSNRILSKPQGQAHSGGVQLQSGSTDFQNLSDFVNAVLTE
;
A
#
# COMPACT_ATOMS: atom_id res chain seq x y z
N MET A 1 6.73 46.40 -28.47
CA MET A 1 6.14 45.38 -27.58
C MET A 1 5.98 44.11 -28.43
N LEU A 2 6.95 43.20 -28.43
CA LEU A 2 6.84 41.93 -29.17
C LEU A 2 6.16 40.91 -28.26
N ALA A 3 5.05 40.36 -28.72
CA ALA A 3 4.35 39.27 -28.03
C ALA A 3 5.06 37.95 -28.34
N THR A 4 5.61 37.32 -27.31
CA THR A 4 6.16 35.96 -27.38
C THR A 4 4.99 34.99 -27.31
N ILE A 5 4.69 34.31 -28.42
CA ILE A 5 3.75 33.20 -28.45
C ILE A 5 4.44 32.00 -27.82
N ALA A 6 3.99 31.61 -26.63
CA ALA A 6 4.38 30.34 -26.02
C ALA A 6 3.67 29.21 -26.77
N MET A 7 4.42 28.42 -27.53
CA MET A 7 3.92 27.15 -28.04
C MET A 7 3.80 26.18 -26.87
N VAL A 8 2.56 25.88 -26.48
CA VAL A 8 2.26 24.73 -25.62
C VAL A 8 2.53 23.48 -26.47
N GLY A 9 3.63 22.79 -26.17
CA GLY A 9 3.91 21.49 -26.77
C GLY A 9 2.84 20.50 -26.32
N LEU A 10 1.99 20.06 -27.24
CA LEU A 10 1.16 18.87 -27.04
C LEU A 10 2.11 17.67 -26.99
N ALA A 11 2.19 17.01 -25.84
CA ALA A 11 2.84 15.70 -25.77
C ALA A 11 2.09 14.74 -26.71
N PRO A 12 2.81 13.92 -27.50
CA PRO A 12 2.15 12.89 -28.30
C PRO A 12 1.38 11.93 -27.38
N PRO A 13 0.23 11.40 -27.81
CA PRO A 13 -0.46 10.37 -27.05
C PRO A 13 0.51 9.19 -26.87
N THR A 14 0.72 8.78 -25.63
CA THR A 14 1.43 7.54 -25.29
C THR A 14 0.62 6.38 -25.87
N LEU A 15 1.20 5.66 -26.82
CA LEU A 15 0.62 4.40 -27.30
C LEU A 15 0.65 3.41 -26.13
N ALA A 16 -0.52 2.89 -25.75
CA ALA A 16 -0.60 1.79 -24.80
C ALA A 16 0.24 0.62 -25.34
N GLN A 17 1.04 0.00 -24.47
CA GLN A 17 1.87 -1.13 -24.86
C GLN A 17 0.94 -2.33 -25.14
N GLN A 18 1.35 -3.22 -26.06
CA GLN A 18 0.62 -4.46 -26.29
C GLN A 18 0.61 -5.31 -25.01
N LEU A 19 -0.57 -5.80 -24.64
CA LEU A 19 -0.77 -6.63 -23.46
C LEU A 19 0.08 -7.92 -23.57
N PRO A 20 0.84 -8.32 -22.52
CA PRO A 20 1.68 -9.51 -22.56
C PRO A 20 0.88 -10.78 -22.86
N GLU A 21 1.39 -11.63 -23.75
CA GLU A 21 0.79 -12.94 -24.04
C GLU A 21 1.13 -13.94 -22.94
N LEU A 22 0.13 -14.68 -22.48
CA LEU A 22 0.22 -15.76 -21.52
C LEU A 22 0.14 -17.10 -22.27
N THR A 23 0.73 -18.16 -21.72
CA THR A 23 0.56 -19.50 -22.30
C THR A 23 -0.90 -19.92 -22.23
N ALA A 24 -1.40 -20.65 -23.24
CA ALA A 24 -2.75 -21.22 -23.24
C ALA A 24 -2.72 -22.72 -22.86
N ALA A 25 -3.78 -23.19 -22.21
CA ALA A 25 -3.99 -24.58 -21.84
C ALA A 25 -5.48 -24.95 -21.86
N THR A 26 -5.78 -26.24 -21.80
CA THR A 26 -7.14 -26.78 -21.67
C THR A 26 -7.20 -27.80 -20.54
N ALA A 27 -8.37 -28.00 -19.93
CA ALA A 27 -8.53 -28.90 -18.80
C ALA A 27 -8.25 -30.36 -19.15
N THR A 28 -8.51 -30.76 -20.40
CA THR A 28 -8.22 -32.13 -20.87
C THR A 28 -6.81 -32.30 -21.44
N GLY A 29 -6.05 -31.21 -21.61
CA GLY A 29 -4.75 -31.20 -22.28
C GLY A 29 -4.82 -31.27 -23.81
N ALA A 30 -6.00 -31.10 -24.40
CA ALA A 30 -6.17 -30.90 -25.83
C ALA A 30 -5.46 -29.63 -26.32
N ASN A 31 -4.98 -29.65 -27.56
CA ASN A 31 -4.42 -28.46 -28.20
C ASN A 31 -5.51 -27.38 -28.34
N THR A 32 -5.12 -26.13 -28.14
CA THR A 32 -6.00 -24.97 -28.30
C THR A 32 -5.33 -23.91 -29.19
N SER A 33 -6.16 -23.19 -29.96
CA SER A 33 -5.78 -21.99 -30.69
C SER A 33 -6.14 -20.69 -29.96
N ALA A 34 -6.80 -20.80 -28.80
CA ALA A 34 -7.13 -19.65 -27.97
C ALA A 34 -5.84 -19.00 -27.46
N LYS A 35 -5.87 -17.68 -27.30
CA LYS A 35 -4.76 -16.93 -26.73
C LYS A 35 -5.24 -16.10 -25.56
N PHE A 36 -4.37 -15.99 -24.57
CA PHE A 36 -4.64 -15.25 -23.36
C PHE A 36 -3.60 -14.15 -23.24
N PHE A 37 -4.04 -12.99 -22.81
CA PHE A 37 -3.19 -11.83 -22.60
C PHE A 37 -3.51 -11.23 -21.25
N GLY A 38 -2.49 -10.69 -20.57
CA GLY A 38 -2.72 -10.05 -19.30
C GLY A 38 -1.51 -9.30 -18.77
N GLY A 39 -1.77 -8.22 -18.04
CA GLY A 39 -0.72 -7.37 -17.49
C GLY A 39 -1.22 -6.52 -16.34
N VAL A 40 -0.28 -6.06 -15.52
CA VAL A 40 -0.52 -5.15 -14.41
C VAL A 40 0.16 -3.83 -14.69
N SER A 41 -0.57 -2.74 -14.50
CA SER A 41 -0.14 -1.39 -14.85
C SER A 41 -0.45 -0.42 -13.71
N ALA A 42 0.45 0.54 -13.49
CA ALA A 42 0.21 1.72 -12.65
C ALA A 42 0.03 3.01 -13.48
N ASP A 43 0.01 2.90 -14.81
CA ASP A 43 0.05 4.02 -15.74
C ASP A 43 -0.96 3.90 -16.89
N ASN A 44 -2.13 3.31 -16.62
CA ASN A 44 -3.22 3.07 -17.58
C ASN A 44 -2.79 2.28 -18.83
N GLY A 45 -1.88 1.32 -18.67
CA GLY A 45 -1.43 0.40 -19.73
C GLY A 45 -0.32 0.96 -20.61
N ALA A 46 0.35 2.04 -20.19
CA ALA A 46 1.53 2.54 -20.90
C ALA A 46 2.75 1.61 -20.68
N SER A 47 2.83 0.94 -19.52
CA SER A 47 3.80 -0.10 -19.23
C SER A 47 3.19 -1.22 -18.37
N PHE A 48 3.83 -2.40 -18.41
CA PHE A 48 3.43 -3.55 -17.58
C PHE A 48 4.55 -3.97 -16.64
N GLY A 49 4.18 -4.22 -15.39
CA GLY A 49 5.09 -4.65 -14.33
C GLY A 49 4.59 -5.88 -13.59
N ASN A 50 5.45 -6.46 -12.76
CA ASN A 50 5.15 -7.63 -11.92
C ASN A 50 5.44 -7.39 -10.43
N SER A 51 5.80 -6.15 -10.05
CA SER A 51 6.05 -5.75 -8.67
C SER A 51 5.73 -4.26 -8.51
N PHE A 52 4.98 -3.91 -7.47
CA PHE A 52 4.58 -2.53 -7.18
C PHE A 52 4.60 -2.25 -5.68
N ASP A 53 4.68 -0.97 -5.33
CA ASP A 53 4.69 -0.53 -3.93
C ASP A 53 3.31 -0.70 -3.29
N PHE A 54 3.30 -0.75 -1.96
CA PHE A 54 2.12 -1.06 -1.13
C PHE A 54 0.89 -0.22 -1.49
N ASP A 55 1.04 1.08 -1.70
CA ASP A 55 -0.03 2.05 -1.90
C ASP A 55 -0.25 2.45 -3.37
N THR A 56 0.47 1.83 -4.31
CA THR A 56 0.32 2.13 -5.73
C THR A 56 -1.04 1.63 -6.23
N PRO A 57 -1.92 2.49 -6.78
CA PRO A 57 -3.13 2.05 -7.45
C PRO A 57 -2.78 1.29 -8.74
N LEU A 58 -3.44 0.15 -8.97
CA LEU A 58 -3.12 -0.74 -10.09
C LEU A 58 -4.36 -1.10 -10.90
N ASP A 59 -4.16 -1.15 -12.21
CA ASP A 59 -5.03 -1.80 -13.17
C ASP A 59 -4.51 -3.20 -13.46
N ILE A 60 -5.37 -4.21 -13.34
CA ILE A 60 -5.09 -5.56 -13.83
C ILE A 60 -6.08 -5.86 -14.94
N THR A 61 -5.53 -5.99 -16.14
CA THR A 61 -6.33 -6.17 -17.37
C THR A 61 -5.95 -7.48 -18.03
N GLY A 62 -6.96 -8.20 -18.48
CA GLY A 62 -6.85 -9.42 -19.26
C GLY A 62 -7.54 -9.31 -20.61
N SER A 63 -7.19 -10.18 -21.54
CA SER A 63 -7.94 -10.38 -22.78
C SER A 63 -7.86 -11.83 -23.21
N ILE A 64 -8.96 -12.36 -23.73
CA ILE A 64 -9.02 -13.70 -24.32
C ILE A 64 -9.32 -13.56 -25.80
N GLN A 65 -8.40 -14.03 -26.65
CA GLN A 65 -8.69 -14.28 -28.05
C GLN A 65 -9.28 -15.68 -28.16
N VAL A 66 -10.60 -15.74 -28.36
CA VAL A 66 -11.37 -16.98 -28.43
C VAL A 66 -11.05 -17.71 -29.73
N GLU A 67 -11.05 -19.05 -29.71
CA GLU A 67 -10.86 -19.85 -30.93
C GLU A 67 -11.92 -19.50 -31.98
N GLU A 68 -11.51 -19.44 -33.25
CA GLU A 68 -12.40 -19.04 -34.35
C GLU A 68 -13.67 -19.91 -34.43
N SER A 69 -13.56 -21.21 -34.15
CA SER A 69 -14.70 -22.15 -34.12
C SER A 69 -15.67 -21.91 -32.95
N HIS A 70 -15.27 -21.14 -31.93
CA HIS A 70 -16.09 -20.83 -30.76
C HIS A 70 -16.71 -19.43 -30.83
N VAL A 71 -16.31 -18.59 -31.78
CA VAL A 71 -16.89 -17.25 -31.95
C VAL A 71 -18.37 -17.35 -32.35
N ASN A 72 -19.21 -16.47 -31.82
CA ASN A 72 -20.68 -16.46 -31.97
C ASN A 72 -21.40 -17.66 -31.32
N THR A 73 -20.74 -18.38 -30.44
CA THR A 73 -21.35 -19.44 -29.62
C THR A 73 -21.62 -18.92 -28.21
N VAL A 74 -22.53 -19.55 -27.47
CA VAL A 74 -22.78 -19.20 -26.07
C VAL A 74 -21.68 -19.80 -25.20
N GLY A 75 -21.14 -18.99 -24.29
CA GLY A 75 -20.10 -19.41 -23.35
C GLY A 75 -19.99 -18.51 -22.15
N ASN A 76 -19.07 -18.86 -21.26
CA ASN A 76 -18.82 -18.14 -20.02
C ASN A 76 -17.36 -17.67 -19.94
N LEU A 77 -17.11 -16.52 -19.32
CA LEU A 77 -15.75 -16.05 -19.00
C LEU A 77 -15.52 -16.11 -17.49
N TYR A 78 -14.35 -16.59 -17.09
CA TYR A 78 -13.97 -16.80 -15.69
C TYR A 78 -12.70 -16.02 -15.37
N ILE A 79 -12.65 -15.51 -14.13
CA ILE A 79 -11.45 -14.93 -13.52
C ILE A 79 -11.25 -15.65 -12.20
N VAL A 80 -10.11 -16.30 -12.04
CA VAL A 80 -9.68 -16.96 -10.81
C VAL A 80 -8.44 -16.24 -10.30
N ALA A 81 -8.42 -15.90 -9.01
CA ALA A 81 -7.32 -15.21 -8.36
C ALA A 81 -6.81 -16.04 -7.18
N GLN A 82 -5.50 -16.12 -7.03
CA GLN A 82 -4.84 -16.65 -5.86
C GLN A 82 -4.13 -15.50 -5.14
N LEU A 83 -4.49 -15.25 -3.88
CA LEU A 83 -3.84 -14.26 -3.02
C LEU A 83 -3.27 -14.96 -1.79
N GLY A 84 -1.96 -15.18 -1.78
CA GLY A 84 -1.33 -16.05 -0.78
C GLY A 84 -1.92 -17.47 -0.84
N GLU A 85 -2.54 -17.92 0.25
CA GLU A 85 -3.20 -19.24 0.35
C GLU A 85 -4.68 -19.21 -0.10
N GLN A 86 -5.28 -18.03 -0.26
CA GLN A 86 -6.69 -17.91 -0.65
C GLN A 86 -6.84 -18.09 -2.16
N LEU A 87 -7.79 -18.93 -2.54
CA LEU A 87 -8.25 -19.07 -3.92
C LEU A 87 -9.62 -18.41 -4.03
N LEU A 88 -9.77 -17.55 -5.04
CA LEU A 88 -10.94 -16.72 -5.26
C LEU A 88 -11.40 -16.86 -6.70
N PHE A 89 -12.71 -16.72 -6.95
CA PHE A 89 -13.23 -16.45 -8.29
C PHE A 89 -14.00 -15.13 -8.28
N ARG A 90 -14.04 -14.45 -9.43
CA ARG A 90 -14.87 -13.25 -9.61
C ARG A 90 -16.25 -13.63 -10.12
N ASP A 91 -17.29 -13.27 -9.38
CA ASP A 91 -18.67 -13.48 -9.80
C ASP A 91 -19.12 -12.45 -10.87
N ALA A 92 -20.34 -12.62 -11.40
CA ALA A 92 -20.92 -11.75 -12.42
C ALA A 92 -21.21 -10.31 -11.93
N THR A 93 -21.27 -10.08 -10.63
CA THR A 93 -21.44 -8.75 -10.03
C THR A 93 -20.10 -8.05 -9.77
N GLY A 94 -19.01 -8.80 -9.87
CA GLY A 94 -17.65 -8.33 -9.73
C GLY A 94 -17.03 -8.54 -8.35
N ASN A 95 -17.69 -9.28 -7.46
CA ASN A 95 -17.12 -9.64 -6.17
C ASN A 95 -16.15 -10.82 -6.32
N TYR A 96 -15.09 -10.80 -5.52
CA TYR A 96 -14.21 -11.96 -5.35
C TYR A 96 -14.71 -12.80 -4.17
N LEU A 97 -15.01 -14.07 -4.44
CA LEU A 97 -15.53 -15.04 -3.46
C LEU A 97 -14.55 -16.21 -3.35
N GLU A 98 -14.44 -16.80 -2.17
CA GLU A 98 -13.61 -17.99 -1.96
C GLU A 98 -14.06 -19.15 -2.85
N TRP A 99 -13.08 -19.81 -3.46
CA TRP A 99 -13.27 -20.99 -4.28
C TRP A 99 -12.81 -22.24 -3.54
N ASP A 100 -13.67 -23.25 -3.50
CA ASP A 100 -13.40 -24.57 -2.92
C ASP A 100 -12.63 -25.52 -3.86
N MET A 101 -12.09 -24.98 -4.97
CA MET A 101 -11.40 -25.72 -6.04
C MET A 101 -12.30 -26.70 -6.81
N ASN A 102 -13.60 -26.72 -6.57
CA ASN A 102 -14.53 -27.55 -7.32
C ASN A 102 -14.98 -26.81 -8.57
N LEU A 103 -14.76 -27.38 -9.75
CA LEU A 103 -15.19 -26.73 -11.00
C LEU A 103 -16.71 -26.57 -11.07
N ALA A 104 -17.49 -27.44 -10.41
CA ALA A 104 -18.94 -27.37 -10.40
C ALA A 104 -19.51 -26.17 -9.61
N THR A 105 -18.70 -25.57 -8.73
CA THR A 105 -19.08 -24.39 -7.91
C THR A 105 -18.47 -23.10 -8.46
N LEU A 106 -17.57 -23.19 -9.46
CA LEU A 106 -16.93 -22.04 -10.09
C LEU A 106 -17.97 -21.22 -10.85
N GLN A 107 -18.11 -19.94 -10.48
CA GLN A 107 -19.01 -19.03 -11.18
C GLN A 107 -18.26 -18.16 -12.18
N ALA A 108 -18.94 -17.81 -13.26
CA ALA A 108 -18.40 -16.96 -14.31
C ALA A 108 -18.46 -15.48 -13.92
N ALA A 109 -17.41 -14.75 -14.27
CA ALA A 109 -17.38 -13.30 -14.25
C ALA A 109 -18.29 -12.71 -15.35
N SER A 110 -18.53 -13.46 -16.43
CA SER A 110 -19.48 -13.12 -17.48
C SER A 110 -20.22 -14.37 -17.96
N PRO A 111 -21.36 -14.71 -17.35
CA PRO A 111 -22.12 -15.91 -17.70
C PRO A 111 -22.95 -15.74 -18.98
N ASP A 112 -23.20 -16.85 -19.66
CA ASP A 112 -24.19 -17.03 -20.74
C ASP A 112 -24.15 -15.96 -21.84
N LYS A 113 -22.95 -15.53 -22.25
CA LYS A 113 -22.77 -14.53 -23.30
C LYS A 113 -22.45 -15.17 -24.65
N THR A 114 -22.75 -14.44 -25.72
CA THR A 114 -22.22 -14.76 -27.05
C THR A 114 -20.76 -14.35 -27.11
N LEU A 115 -19.87 -15.31 -27.37
CA LEU A 115 -18.43 -15.08 -27.42
C LEU A 115 -18.04 -14.27 -28.67
N ALA A 116 -17.30 -13.19 -28.44
CA ALA A 116 -16.62 -12.42 -29.47
C ALA A 116 -15.25 -13.03 -29.80
N SER A 117 -14.64 -12.59 -30.90
CA SER A 117 -13.27 -13.00 -31.24
C SER A 117 -12.21 -12.50 -30.24
N ASN A 118 -12.48 -11.39 -29.55
CA ASN A 118 -11.64 -10.86 -28.49
C ASN A 118 -12.50 -10.42 -27.31
N GLU A 119 -12.17 -10.92 -26.13
CA GLU A 119 -12.91 -10.71 -24.89
C GLU A 119 -12.05 -9.99 -23.86
N PRO A 120 -12.18 -8.67 -23.70
CA PRO A 120 -11.47 -7.92 -22.67
C PRO A 120 -12.05 -8.22 -21.29
N LEU A 121 -11.17 -8.28 -20.29
CA LEU A 121 -11.50 -8.59 -18.89
C LEU A 121 -10.84 -7.56 -17.97
N THR A 122 -11.63 -6.93 -17.12
CA THR A 122 -11.13 -6.09 -16.03
C THR A 122 -11.09 -6.93 -14.75
N VAL A 123 -9.88 -7.16 -14.24
CA VAL A 123 -9.65 -7.95 -13.02
C VAL A 123 -9.65 -7.01 -11.81
N VAL A 124 -8.90 -5.91 -11.91
CA VAL A 124 -8.78 -4.84 -10.91
C VAL A 124 -8.70 -3.51 -11.66
N ASP A 125 -9.32 -2.46 -11.12
CA ASP A 125 -9.39 -1.12 -11.72
C ASP A 125 -9.01 -0.08 -10.66
N ASP A 126 -7.92 0.65 -10.90
CA ASP A 126 -7.37 1.74 -10.06
C ASP A 126 -7.36 1.44 -8.54
N LEU A 127 -6.94 0.24 -8.13
CA LEU A 127 -7.02 -0.20 -6.73
C LEU A 127 -5.62 -0.34 -6.09
N PRO A 128 -5.34 0.33 -4.96
CA PRO A 128 -4.15 0.07 -4.17
C PRO A 128 -4.29 -1.26 -3.42
N LEU A 129 -3.69 -2.32 -3.97
CA LEU A 129 -3.86 -3.68 -3.47
C LEU A 129 -3.28 -3.91 -2.07
N GLY A 130 -2.23 -3.18 -1.66
CA GLY A 130 -1.65 -3.30 -0.32
C GLY A 130 -2.65 -2.98 0.79
N PRO A 131 -3.22 -1.77 0.84
CA PRO A 131 -4.33 -1.43 1.74
C PRO A 131 -5.56 -2.33 1.61
N ALA A 132 -5.80 -2.91 0.43
CA ALA A 132 -6.89 -3.87 0.19
C ALA A 132 -6.61 -5.28 0.75
N GLY A 133 -5.49 -5.48 1.45
CA GLY A 133 -5.17 -6.74 2.14
C GLY A 133 -4.13 -7.61 1.43
N ALA A 134 -3.57 -7.17 0.30
CA ALA A 134 -2.53 -7.91 -0.43
C ALA A 134 -1.10 -7.55 0.00
N ALA A 135 -0.91 -6.78 1.08
CA ALA A 135 0.40 -6.28 1.51
C ALA A 135 1.41 -7.43 1.72
N GLY A 136 2.56 -7.35 1.03
CA GLY A 136 3.61 -8.37 1.12
C GLY A 136 3.26 -9.72 0.47
N LEU A 137 2.13 -9.81 -0.24
CA LEU A 137 1.69 -11.02 -0.92
C LEU A 137 1.91 -10.93 -2.43
N THR A 138 1.82 -12.09 -3.09
CA THR A 138 1.72 -12.20 -4.54
C THR A 138 0.28 -12.53 -4.90
N LEU A 139 -0.30 -11.75 -5.82
CA LEU A 139 -1.56 -12.03 -6.48
C LEU A 139 -1.26 -12.73 -7.82
N SER A 140 -1.85 -13.89 -8.04
CA SER A 140 -1.79 -14.64 -9.30
C SER A 140 -3.18 -14.77 -9.90
N VAL A 141 -3.38 -14.33 -11.13
CA VAL A 141 -4.70 -14.32 -11.79
C VAL A 141 -4.68 -15.21 -13.02
N PHE A 142 -5.67 -16.09 -13.11
CA PHE A 142 -5.93 -16.96 -14.24
C PHE A 142 -7.23 -16.54 -14.92
N LEU A 143 -7.20 -16.50 -16.25
CA LEU A 143 -8.34 -16.20 -17.10
C LEU A 143 -8.79 -17.49 -17.76
N ALA A 144 -10.09 -17.73 -17.87
CA ALA A 144 -10.60 -18.90 -18.55
C ALA A 144 -11.91 -18.62 -19.28
N TYR A 145 -12.28 -19.50 -20.20
CA TYR A 145 -13.61 -19.53 -20.80
C TYR A 145 -14.05 -20.97 -21.09
N ASP A 146 -15.37 -21.15 -21.18
CA ASP A 146 -15.99 -22.36 -21.73
C ASP A 146 -17.01 -21.99 -22.82
N THR A 147 -17.50 -22.98 -23.55
CA THR A 147 -18.48 -22.77 -24.62
C THR A 147 -19.30 -24.03 -24.89
N ILE A 148 -20.55 -23.84 -25.34
CA ILE A 148 -21.38 -24.94 -25.85
C ILE A 148 -20.80 -25.62 -27.10
N ALA A 149 -19.86 -25.00 -27.81
CA ALA A 149 -19.20 -25.59 -28.98
C ALA A 149 -18.13 -26.64 -28.61
N ALA A 150 -17.67 -26.63 -27.36
CA ALA A 150 -16.76 -27.63 -26.79
C ALA A 150 -17.28 -28.06 -25.40
N PRO A 151 -18.39 -28.83 -25.33
CA PRO A 151 -19.01 -29.17 -24.06
C PRO A 151 -18.06 -29.90 -23.11
N GLY A 152 -17.96 -29.39 -21.88
CA GLY A 152 -17.14 -30.00 -20.82
C GLY A 152 -15.64 -29.66 -20.90
N GLU A 153 -15.23 -28.80 -21.83
CA GLU A 153 -13.86 -28.29 -21.92
C GLU A 153 -13.75 -26.90 -21.27
N LEU A 154 -12.63 -26.66 -20.60
CA LEU A 154 -12.28 -25.33 -20.08
C LEU A 154 -10.95 -24.91 -20.72
N PHE A 155 -10.93 -23.73 -21.32
CA PHE A 155 -9.76 -23.12 -21.92
C PHE A 155 -9.24 -22.03 -20.99
N TYR A 156 -7.95 -22.03 -20.65
CA TYR A 156 -7.43 -21.10 -19.66
C TYR A 156 -5.99 -20.67 -19.93
N SER A 157 -5.60 -19.57 -19.29
CA SER A 157 -4.21 -19.12 -19.25
C SER A 157 -3.37 -20.12 -18.44
N GLY A 158 -2.49 -20.87 -19.09
CA GLY A 158 -1.56 -21.81 -18.44
C GLY A 158 -0.51 -21.15 -17.52
N ALA A 159 -0.30 -19.84 -17.67
CA ALA A 159 0.53 -19.03 -16.78
C ALA A 159 -0.32 -17.85 -16.24
N PRO A 160 -0.17 -17.48 -14.96
CA PRO A 160 -0.95 -16.40 -14.39
C PRO A 160 -0.43 -15.01 -14.79
N ILE A 161 -1.31 -14.02 -14.69
CA ILE A 161 -0.89 -12.64 -14.46
C ILE A 161 -0.42 -12.58 -13.00
N ALA A 162 0.88 -12.44 -12.76
CA ALA A 162 1.46 -12.44 -11.43
C ALA A 162 2.00 -11.06 -11.03
N VAL A 163 1.61 -10.58 -9.86
CA VAL A 163 2.10 -9.33 -9.28
C VAL A 163 2.43 -9.48 -7.81
N SER A 164 3.61 -9.01 -7.42
CA SER A 164 4.04 -8.92 -6.02
C SER A 164 3.76 -7.52 -5.48
N ILE A 165 3.16 -7.43 -4.29
CA ILE A 165 2.80 -6.18 -3.66
C ILE A 165 3.75 -5.91 -2.48
N GLY A 166 4.27 -4.68 -2.42
CA GLY A 166 5.13 -4.24 -1.32
C GLY A 166 4.50 -4.45 0.06
N THR A 167 5.34 -4.62 1.07
CA THR A 167 4.88 -4.65 2.47
C THR A 167 4.41 -3.27 2.89
N ALA A 168 3.47 -3.22 3.83
CA ALA A 168 3.11 -1.95 4.48
C ALA A 168 4.39 -1.27 5.00
N PRO A 169 4.53 0.06 4.84
CA PRO A 169 5.54 0.81 5.55
C PRO A 169 5.45 0.49 7.05
N PRO A 170 6.56 0.54 7.80
CA PRO A 170 6.50 0.46 9.26
C PRO A 170 5.45 1.44 9.77
N ALA A 171 4.59 0.99 10.67
CA ALA A 171 3.63 1.89 11.29
C ALA A 171 4.40 3.02 11.99
N GLU A 172 4.05 4.27 11.71
CA GLU A 172 4.58 5.42 12.44
C GLU A 172 4.37 5.20 13.95
N PRO A 173 5.42 5.31 14.79
CA PRO A 173 5.28 5.12 16.23
C PRO A 173 4.23 6.07 16.80
N ALA A 174 3.35 5.59 17.68
CA ALA A 174 2.35 6.42 18.34
C ALA A 174 3.01 7.58 19.11
N SER A 175 4.21 7.33 19.67
CA SER A 175 5.02 8.34 20.34
C SER A 175 5.46 9.46 19.39
N LEU A 176 5.80 9.17 18.13
CA LEU A 176 6.16 10.19 17.14
C LEU A 176 4.96 11.06 16.77
N THR A 177 3.77 10.46 16.66
CA THR A 177 2.52 11.20 16.46
C THR A 177 2.24 12.17 17.62
N ILE A 178 2.29 11.69 18.87
CA ILE A 178 2.09 12.55 20.05
C ILE A 178 3.18 13.62 20.12
N TYR A 179 4.42 13.27 19.81
CA TYR A 179 5.55 14.18 19.85
C TYR A 179 5.36 15.37 18.90
N THR A 180 5.02 15.09 17.64
CA THR A 180 4.83 16.13 16.62
C THR A 180 3.65 17.04 16.93
N GLN A 181 2.54 16.49 17.44
CA GLN A 181 1.31 17.24 17.68
C GLN A 181 1.31 18.05 19.00
N SER A 182 1.92 17.52 20.05
CA SER A 182 1.69 18.02 21.42
C SER A 182 2.95 18.25 22.26
N ILE A 183 4.12 17.74 21.84
CA ILE A 183 5.36 17.85 22.63
C ILE A 183 6.34 18.83 21.99
N SER A 184 6.57 18.74 20.69
CA SER A 184 7.64 19.48 20.01
C SER A 184 7.51 20.98 20.21
N ALA A 185 6.38 21.58 19.81
CA ALA A 185 6.19 23.03 19.90
C ALA A 185 5.92 23.50 21.33
N GLN A 186 4.98 22.87 22.03
CA GLN A 186 4.39 23.34 23.28
C GLN A 186 5.28 23.07 24.50
N ILE A 187 6.14 22.04 24.43
CA ILE A 187 6.96 21.60 25.56
C ILE A 187 8.45 21.74 25.22
N VAL A 188 8.94 21.05 24.19
CA VAL A 188 10.39 21.01 23.90
C VAL A 188 10.88 22.36 23.42
N GLN A 189 10.26 22.94 22.39
CA GLN A 189 10.69 24.22 21.81
C GLN A 189 10.38 25.41 22.72
N LEU A 190 9.22 25.41 23.40
CA LEU A 190 8.81 26.53 24.24
C LEU A 190 9.54 26.55 25.60
N ARG A 191 9.86 25.38 26.17
CA ARG A 191 10.31 25.27 27.56
C ARG A 191 11.65 24.58 27.70
N CYS A 192 11.79 23.36 27.17
CA CYS A 192 12.97 22.54 27.47
C CYS A 192 14.25 23.07 26.82
N VAL A 193 14.21 23.39 25.52
CA VAL A 193 15.38 23.85 24.73
C VAL A 193 15.94 25.20 25.18
N VAL A 194 15.22 25.93 26.03
CA VAL A 194 15.71 27.17 26.64
C VAL A 194 16.97 26.90 27.47
N CYS A 195 16.99 25.78 28.20
CA CYS A 195 18.09 25.38 29.07
C CYS A 195 18.88 24.18 28.50
N HIS A 196 18.17 23.24 27.89
CA HIS A 196 18.69 21.99 27.34
C HIS A 196 19.15 22.17 25.90
N VAL A 197 20.16 23.01 25.70
CA VAL A 197 20.78 23.31 24.40
C VAL A 197 22.30 23.39 24.57
N SER A 198 23.06 23.24 23.50
CA SER A 198 24.52 23.34 23.54
C SER A 198 24.96 24.71 24.09
N GLY A 199 25.83 24.71 25.09
CA GLY A 199 26.26 25.91 25.82
C GLY A 199 25.22 26.49 26.79
N GLY A 200 24.02 25.91 26.89
CA GLY A 200 22.98 26.31 27.85
C GLY A 200 23.25 25.81 29.27
N VAL A 201 22.47 26.32 30.24
CA VAL A 201 22.63 25.98 31.67
C VAL A 201 22.43 24.48 31.97
N ALA A 202 21.71 23.75 31.11
CA ALA A 202 21.54 22.31 31.18
C ALA A 202 22.21 21.57 29.99
N GLY A 203 23.14 22.23 29.28
CA GLY A 203 23.82 21.69 28.11
C GLY A 203 24.76 20.52 28.41
N GLY A 204 25.12 20.29 29.68
CA GLY A 204 25.89 19.12 30.10
C GLY A 204 25.05 17.87 30.37
N THR A 205 23.74 17.92 30.12
CA THR A 205 22.83 16.77 30.31
C THR A 205 22.66 15.97 29.01
N PRO A 206 22.21 14.71 29.07
CA PRO A 206 21.90 13.92 27.86
C PRO A 206 20.71 14.44 27.05
N LEU A 207 19.90 15.33 27.63
CA LEU A 207 18.81 16.02 26.93
C LEU A 207 19.39 17.28 26.28
N LEU A 208 19.89 17.14 25.07
CA LEU A 208 20.40 18.26 24.27
C LEU A 208 19.50 18.46 23.05
N TYR A 209 18.74 19.54 23.05
CA TYR A 209 17.78 19.85 22.00
C TYR A 209 18.30 20.90 21.03
N VAL A 210 17.81 20.84 19.80
CA VAL A 210 18.03 21.78 18.70
C VAL A 210 16.81 22.71 18.57
N ARG A 211 17.06 23.99 18.32
CA ARG A 211 15.98 24.98 18.12
C ARG A 211 15.48 24.97 16.68
N SER A 212 14.18 25.14 16.52
CA SER A 212 13.58 25.56 15.25
C SER A 212 14.19 26.92 14.83
N PRO A 213 14.43 27.17 13.52
CA PRO A 213 14.01 26.35 12.38
C PRO A 213 15.14 25.48 11.78
N ALA A 214 16.09 24.98 12.59
CA ALA A 214 17.10 24.04 12.06
C ALA A 214 16.42 22.85 11.37
N ALA A 215 16.88 22.44 10.20
CA ALA A 215 16.13 21.53 9.31
C ALA A 215 15.74 20.19 9.95
N ASP A 216 16.55 19.68 10.89
CA ASP A 216 16.40 18.38 11.54
C ASP A 216 15.86 18.46 12.98
N PHE A 217 15.44 19.64 13.46
CA PHE A 217 15.12 19.86 14.87
C PHE A 217 14.05 18.90 15.41
N LEU A 218 13.04 18.56 14.60
CA LEU A 218 11.96 17.65 14.99
C LEU A 218 12.50 16.25 15.28
N THR A 219 13.16 15.65 14.29
CA THR A 219 13.72 14.30 14.37
C THR A 219 14.80 14.20 15.43
N THR A 220 15.72 15.16 15.48
CA THR A 220 16.81 15.19 16.46
C THR A 220 16.27 15.26 17.88
N ASN A 221 15.29 16.12 18.14
CA ASN A 221 14.72 16.27 19.48
C ASN A 221 13.85 15.09 19.91
N TYR A 222 13.06 14.51 18.98
CA TYR A 222 12.31 13.28 19.21
C TYR A 222 13.26 12.14 19.64
N ASN A 223 14.31 11.90 18.86
CA ASN A 223 15.29 10.87 19.16
C ASN A 223 16.01 11.13 20.50
N THR A 224 16.33 12.38 20.82
CA THR A 224 16.94 12.75 22.11
C THR A 224 16.05 12.37 23.30
N ILE A 225 14.76 12.73 23.27
CA ILE A 225 13.86 12.44 24.41
C ILE A 225 13.50 10.95 24.48
N VAL A 226 13.32 10.27 23.35
CA VAL A 226 13.10 8.81 23.30
C VAL A 226 14.30 8.06 23.86
N ASN A 227 15.51 8.41 23.41
CA ASN A 227 16.74 7.79 23.92
C ASN A 227 16.93 8.03 25.42
N TYR A 228 16.57 9.21 25.92
CA TYR A 228 16.59 9.49 27.35
C TYR A 228 15.62 8.59 28.12
N ILE A 229 14.38 8.47 27.65
CA ILE A 229 13.35 7.64 28.29
C ILE A 229 13.79 6.17 28.34
N LYS A 230 14.29 5.63 27.22
CA LYS A 230 14.63 4.20 27.08
C LYS A 230 15.96 3.83 27.75
N ASN A 231 16.97 4.71 27.70
CA ASN A 231 18.35 4.31 28.02
C ASN A 231 18.94 4.96 29.28
N VAL A 232 18.35 6.03 29.82
CA VAL A 232 18.83 6.63 31.07
C VAL A 232 18.20 5.92 32.27
N PRO A 233 18.96 5.58 33.32
CA PRO A 233 18.40 4.99 34.53
C PRO A 233 17.27 5.86 35.12
N ASN A 234 16.08 5.27 35.24
CA ASN A 234 14.84 5.94 35.62
C ASN A 234 14.45 7.11 34.70
N GLY A 235 14.79 7.04 33.40
CA GLY A 235 14.57 8.09 32.41
C GLY A 235 13.11 8.54 32.31
N SER A 236 12.17 7.60 32.18
CA SER A 236 10.72 7.86 32.18
C SER A 236 10.25 8.62 33.44
N ASN A 237 10.63 8.16 34.63
CA ASN A 237 10.28 8.81 35.89
C ASN A 237 10.92 10.20 36.03
N ARG A 238 12.16 10.37 35.53
CA ARG A 238 12.88 11.64 35.58
C ARG A 238 12.29 12.67 34.63
N ILE A 239 11.94 12.28 33.40
CA ILE A 239 11.36 13.21 32.41
C ILE A 239 9.96 13.68 32.85
N LEU A 240 9.24 12.90 33.66
CA LEU A 240 7.97 13.32 34.25
C LEU A 240 8.14 14.15 35.54
N SER A 241 9.09 13.82 36.41
CA SER A 241 9.25 14.53 37.70
C SER A 241 10.03 15.84 37.60
N LYS A 242 11.09 15.90 36.78
CA LYS A 242 11.98 17.08 36.71
C LYS A 242 11.28 18.34 36.19
N PRO A 243 10.49 18.32 35.10
CA PRO A 243 9.78 19.52 34.64
C PRO A 243 8.75 20.04 35.64
N GLN A 244 8.32 19.22 36.60
CA GLN A 244 7.46 19.67 37.70
C GLN A 244 8.24 20.35 38.85
N GLY A 245 9.55 20.60 38.67
CA GLY A 245 10.41 21.24 39.67
C GLY A 245 11.01 20.29 40.71
N GLN A 246 10.76 18.98 40.62
CA GLN A 246 11.28 18.02 41.61
C GLN A 246 12.78 17.79 41.42
N ALA A 247 13.59 18.37 42.31
CA ALA A 247 15.05 18.37 42.21
C ALA A 247 15.55 18.87 40.84
N HIS A 248 14.89 19.89 40.29
CA HIS A 248 15.25 20.52 39.02
C HIS A 248 15.53 22.00 39.25
N SER A 249 16.78 22.43 39.03
CA SER A 249 17.24 23.80 39.28
C SER A 249 16.56 24.84 38.39
N GLY A 250 16.02 24.42 37.24
CA GLY A 250 15.21 25.28 36.36
C GLY A 250 13.79 25.56 36.86
N GLY A 251 13.43 25.12 38.07
CA GLY A 251 12.10 25.33 38.63
C GLY A 251 11.02 24.53 37.91
N VAL A 252 9.76 24.94 38.14
CA VAL A 252 8.56 24.33 37.53
C VAL A 252 8.42 24.83 36.09
N GLN A 253 8.50 23.90 35.14
CA GLN A 253 8.29 24.10 33.71
C GLN A 253 6.93 23.57 33.26
N LEU A 254 6.45 22.48 33.86
CA LEU A 254 5.14 21.89 33.63
C LEU A 254 4.43 21.72 34.97
N GLN A 255 3.24 22.30 35.10
CA GLN A 255 2.44 22.19 36.31
C GLN A 255 1.79 20.80 36.39
N SER A 256 1.80 20.17 37.56
CA SER A 256 1.05 18.94 37.81
C SER A 256 -0.44 19.11 37.46
N GLY A 257 -1.00 18.17 36.70
CA GLY A 257 -2.40 18.20 36.25
C GLY A 257 -2.70 19.15 35.08
N SER A 258 -1.69 19.82 34.50
CA SER A 258 -1.87 20.59 33.27
C SER A 258 -1.99 19.69 32.04
N THR A 259 -2.63 20.20 30.98
CA THR A 259 -2.71 19.51 29.67
C THR A 259 -1.33 19.19 29.12
N ASP A 260 -0.37 20.11 29.19
CA ASP A 260 1.00 19.86 28.71
C ASP A 260 1.68 18.73 29.50
N PHE A 261 1.44 18.64 30.81
CA PHE A 261 1.97 17.53 31.62
C PHE A 261 1.29 16.20 31.29
N GLN A 262 -0.01 16.20 31.03
CA GLN A 262 -0.73 15.00 30.58
C GLN A 262 -0.21 14.54 29.22
N ASN A 263 -0.06 15.45 28.25
CA ASN A 263 0.51 15.16 26.94
C ASN A 263 1.91 14.51 27.06
N LEU A 264 2.77 15.05 27.94
CA LEU A 264 4.09 14.46 28.20
C LEU A 264 3.98 13.06 28.81
N SER A 265 3.01 12.84 29.70
CA SER A 265 2.75 11.53 30.31
C SER A 265 2.29 10.50 29.26
N ASP A 266 1.37 10.90 28.38
CA ASP A 266 0.87 10.06 27.29
C ASP A 266 1.98 9.73 26.29
N PHE A 267 2.83 10.71 25.96
CA PHE A 267 4.03 10.49 25.16
C PHE A 267 4.98 9.47 25.80
N VAL A 268 5.31 9.62 27.09
CA VAL A 268 6.19 8.67 27.81
C VAL A 268 5.59 7.27 27.82
N ASN A 269 4.28 7.15 28.05
CA ASN A 269 3.59 5.86 27.99
C ASN A 269 3.69 5.23 26.61
N ALA A 270 3.45 5.99 25.53
CA ALA A 270 3.58 5.50 24.16
C ALA A 270 5.00 5.00 23.86
N VAL A 271 6.03 5.75 24.26
CA VAL A 271 7.44 5.34 24.10
C VAL A 271 7.76 4.02 24.83
N LEU A 272 7.14 3.76 25.97
CA LEU A 272 7.38 2.54 26.76
C LEU A 272 6.61 1.32 26.25
N THR A 273 5.56 1.52 25.45
CA THR A 273 4.78 0.45 24.83
C THR A 273 5.28 0.06 23.44
N GLU A 274 6.26 0.78 22.90
CA GLU A 274 6.95 0.55 21.63
C GLU A 274 8.28 -0.20 21.81
#